data_AF-A0A7V1PBD3-F1
#
_entry.id   AF-A0A7V1PBD3-F1
#
_cell.length_a   1.000
_cell.length_b   1.000
_cell.length_c   1.000
_cell.angle_alpha   90.00
_cell.angle_beta   90.00
_cell.angle_gamma   90.00
#
_symmetry.space_group_name_H-M   'P 1'
#
loop_
_entity.id
_entity.type
_entity.pdbx_description
1 polymer ?
#
loop_
_entity_poly.entity_id
_entity_poly.type
_entity_poly.pdbx_seq_one_letter_code
_entity_poly.pdbx_strand_id
1 'polypeptide(L)'
;MVLQGERVRLRSTREHDLPFLQKLWNDEAVMRYVGYPQGLGIDEQGIQKWFEGLQSRRGVNCEHWIIENAEGEPVGEAYYKAESEYCGYQAEKMAQIDIKLARCFWGQGYARIAPH
;
A
#
# COMPACT_ATOMS: atom_id res chain seq x y z
N MET A 1 8.84 0.50 -11.40
CA MET A 1 8.25 -0.71 -12.01
C MET A 1 6.74 -0.49 -12.16
N VAL A 2 6.12 -1.08 -13.19
CA VAL A 2 4.66 -1.06 -13.38
C VAL A 2 4.18 -2.49 -13.54
N LEU A 3 3.18 -2.90 -12.77
CA LEU A 3 2.48 -4.17 -12.95
C LEU A 3 1.06 -3.86 -13.44
N GLN A 4 0.56 -4.63 -14.40
CA GLN A 4 -0.74 -4.36 -15.01
C GLN A 4 -1.61 -5.61 -14.95
N GLY A 5 -2.77 -5.49 -14.30
CA GLY A 5 -3.86 -6.44 -14.39
C GLY A 5 -4.95 -5.93 -15.34
N GLU A 6 -6.03 -6.68 -15.46
CA GLU A 6 -7.15 -6.34 -16.37
C GLU A 6 -7.84 -5.01 -16.03
N ARG A 7 -7.88 -4.65 -14.74
CA ARG A 7 -8.65 -3.50 -14.24
C ARG A 7 -7.83 -2.48 -13.46
N VAL A 8 -6.63 -2.88 -13.05
CA VAL A 8 -5.78 -2.05 -12.20
C VAL A 8 -4.35 -2.07 -12.69
N ARG A 9 -3.66 -0.99 -12.40
CA ARG A 9 -2.24 -0.84 -12.62
C ARG A 9 -1.58 -0.52 -11.29
N LEU A 10 -0.52 -1.25 -10.97
CA LEU A 10 0.37 -0.90 -9.87
C LEU A 10 1.51 -0.06 -10.42
N ARG A 11 1.69 1.14 -9.88
CA ARG A 11 2.86 1.96 -10.17
C ARG A 11 3.59 2.33 -8.89
N SER A 12 4.91 2.47 -8.97
CA SER A 12 5.70 2.94 -7.83
C SER A 12 5.14 4.25 -7.27
N THR A 13 5.01 4.32 -5.94
CA THR A 13 4.60 5.53 -5.24
C THR A 13 5.58 6.68 -5.46
N ARG A 14 5.03 7.87 -5.67
CA ARG A 14 5.70 9.14 -5.90
C ARG A 14 5.23 10.15 -4.87
N GLU A 15 5.96 11.26 -4.76
CA GLU A 15 5.68 12.31 -3.78
C GLU A 15 4.29 12.95 -3.93
N HIS A 16 3.77 13.06 -5.16
CA HIS A 16 2.41 13.58 -5.37
C HIS A 16 1.30 12.66 -4.85
N ASP A 17 1.61 11.42 -4.48
CA ASP A 17 0.63 10.48 -3.94
C ASP A 17 0.43 10.62 -2.43
N LEU A 18 1.32 11.33 -1.73
CA LEU A 18 1.27 11.43 -0.28
C LEU A 18 -0.06 12.00 0.24
N PRO A 19 -0.69 13.02 -0.39
CA PRO A 19 -2.01 13.47 0.04
C PRO A 19 -3.09 12.37 -0.05
N PHE A 20 -3.00 11.48 -1.04
CA PHE A 20 -3.92 10.34 -1.15
C PHE A 20 -3.64 9.30 -0.06
N LEU A 21 -2.38 8.92 0.13
CA LEU A 21 -1.96 7.94 1.14
C LEU A 21 -2.26 8.40 2.56
N GLN A 22 -2.06 9.69 2.87
CA GLN A 22 -2.39 10.26 4.17
C GLN A 22 -3.89 10.10 4.47
N LYS A 23 -4.75 10.40 3.49
CA LYS A 23 -6.20 10.20 3.63
C LYS A 23 -6.53 8.73 3.81
N LEU A 24 -5.91 7.85 3.03
CA LEU A 24 -6.11 6.41 3.09
C LEU A 24 -5.74 5.84 4.47
N TRP A 25 -4.60 6.26 5.03
CA TRP A 25 -4.11 5.79 6.33
C TRP A 25 -4.74 6.47 7.51
N ASN A 26 -5.40 7.62 7.34
CA ASN A 26 -6.19 8.23 8.40
C ASN A 26 -7.66 7.78 8.38
N ASP A 27 -8.07 6.97 7.40
CA ASP A 27 -9.41 6.41 7.35
C ASP A 27 -9.53 5.20 8.30
N GLU A 28 -10.30 5.38 9.38
CA GLU A 28 -10.55 4.37 10.42
C GLU A 28 -11.07 3.04 9.85
N ALA A 29 -11.96 3.12 8.86
CA ALA A 29 -12.59 1.94 8.29
C ALA A 29 -11.63 1.18 7.37
N VAL A 30 -10.68 1.87 6.73
CA VAL A 30 -9.58 1.23 5.99
C VAL A 30 -8.59 0.59 6.96
N MET A 31 -8.19 1.33 8.00
CA MET A 31 -7.05 0.95 8.84
C MET A 31 -7.37 -0.02 10.00
N ARG A 32 -8.64 -0.19 10.36
CA ARG A 32 -9.07 -1.18 11.38
C ARG A 32 -8.59 -2.61 11.10
N TYR A 33 -8.38 -2.98 9.83
CA TYR A 33 -7.95 -4.34 9.44
C TYR A 33 -6.44 -4.57 9.62
N VAL A 34 -5.67 -3.50 9.80
CA VAL A 34 -4.20 -3.56 9.97
C VAL A 34 -3.76 -3.09 11.37
N GLY A 35 -4.69 -3.10 12.34
CA GLY A 35 -4.38 -2.82 13.75
C GLY A 35 -4.48 -1.35 14.17
N TYR A 36 -5.00 -0.47 13.31
CA TYR A 36 -5.15 0.97 13.59
C TYR A 36 -6.63 1.38 13.46
N PRO A 37 -7.50 1.00 14.43
CA PRO A 37 -8.94 1.22 14.34
C PRO A 37 -9.37 2.68 14.38
N GLN A 38 -8.53 3.60 14.85
CA GLN A 38 -8.77 5.05 14.79
C GLN A 38 -8.02 5.73 13.62
N GLY A 39 -7.58 4.95 12.63
CA GLY A 39 -6.63 5.44 11.64
C GLY A 39 -5.22 5.58 12.22
N LEU A 40 -4.27 5.92 11.37
CA LEU A 40 -2.86 6.09 11.74
C LEU A 40 -2.61 7.43 12.43
N GLY A 41 -3.46 8.43 12.19
CA GLY A 41 -3.28 9.80 12.69
C GLY A 41 -2.02 10.48 12.14
N ILE A 42 -1.56 10.07 10.96
CA ILE A 42 -0.31 10.56 10.37
C ILE A 42 -0.51 11.96 9.81
N ASP A 43 0.38 12.88 10.18
CA ASP A 43 0.42 14.25 9.67
C ASP A 43 1.32 14.37 8.44
N GLU A 44 1.45 15.59 7.90
CA GLU A 44 2.21 15.86 6.68
C GLU A 44 3.71 15.54 6.87
N GLN A 45 4.27 15.87 8.02
CA GLN A 45 5.67 15.57 8.33
C GLN A 45 5.91 14.07 8.46
N GLY A 46 4.99 13.36 9.11
CA GLY A 46 5.04 11.92 9.30
C GLY A 46 5.03 11.18 7.97
N ILE A 47 4.13 11.56 7.05
CA ILE A 47 4.05 10.89 5.76
C ILE A 47 5.25 11.20 4.86
N GLN A 48 5.80 12.41 4.93
CA GLN A 48 7.04 12.74 4.23
C GLN A 48 8.22 11.90 4.75
N LYS A 49 8.40 11.81 6.07
CA LYS A 49 9.43 10.96 6.70
C LYS A 49 9.28 9.50 6.31
N TRP A 50 8.05 9.00 6.27
CA TRP A 50 7.79 7.64 5.78
C TRP A 50 8.24 7.48 4.32
N PHE A 51 7.94 8.45 3.45
CA PHE A 51 8.30 8.40 2.04
C PHE A 51 9.80 8.43 1.83
N GLU A 52 10.53 9.29 2.55
CA GLU A 52 12.00 9.32 2.56
C GLU A 52 12.59 7.96 2.98
N GLY A 53 12.04 7.37 4.05
CA GLY A 53 12.43 6.04 4.51
C GLY A 53 12.05 4.92 3.55
N LEU A 54 11.00 5.07 2.75
CA LEU A 54 10.68 4.16 1.65
C LEU A 54 11.74 4.26 0.55
N GLN A 55 12.13 5.47 0.14
CA GLN A 55 13.12 5.66 -0.92
C GLN A 55 14.47 5.02 -0.60
N SER A 56 14.90 5.04 0.66
CA SER A 56 16.16 4.42 1.07
C SER A 56 16.14 2.88 1.10
N ARG A 57 14.96 2.26 1.14
CA ARG A 57 14.78 0.79 1.23
C ARG A 57 14.25 0.16 -0.05
N ARG A 58 13.74 0.98 -0.97
CA ARG A 58 13.18 0.55 -2.25
C ARG A 58 14.22 -0.26 -3.03
N GLY A 59 13.79 -1.38 -3.62
CA GLY A 59 14.67 -2.28 -4.37
C GLY A 59 15.67 -3.09 -3.53
N VAL A 60 15.77 -2.83 -2.22
CA VAL A 60 16.61 -3.60 -1.30
C VAL A 60 15.80 -4.72 -0.68
N ASN A 61 14.72 -4.39 0.03
CA ASN A 61 13.88 -5.37 0.70
C ASN A 61 12.39 -5.00 0.76
N CYS A 62 11.98 -3.85 0.22
CA CYS A 62 10.57 -3.50 0.16
C CYS A 62 10.20 -2.75 -1.12
N GLU A 63 8.93 -2.78 -1.44
CA GLU A 63 8.33 -1.98 -2.50
C GLU A 63 6.95 -1.50 -2.05
N HIS A 64 6.58 -0.30 -2.51
CA HIS A 64 5.26 0.28 -2.30
C HIS A 64 4.74 0.85 -3.61
N TRP A 65 3.48 0.56 -3.88
CA TRP A 65 2.78 0.92 -5.10
C TRP A 65 1.47 1.62 -4.81
N ILE A 66 1.10 2.53 -5.70
CA ILE A 66 -0.27 3.00 -5.86
C ILE A 66 -0.99 2.06 -6.81
N ILE A 67 -2.21 1.67 -6.42
CA ILE A 67 -3.16 0.98 -7.28
C ILE A 67 -3.96 2.06 -8.01
N GLU A 68 -3.88 2.06 -9.33
CA GLU A 68 -4.67 2.93 -10.20
C GLU A 68 -5.75 2.13 -10.92
N ASN A 69 -6.92 2.72 -11.14
CA ASN A 69 -7.90 2.18 -12.09
C ASN A 69 -7.46 2.45 -13.55
N ALA A 70 -8.28 2.03 -14.52
CA ALA A 70 -7.99 2.22 -15.96
C ALA A 70 -7.91 3.70 -16.40
N GLU A 71 -8.50 4.62 -15.63
CA GLU A 71 -8.49 6.06 -15.89
C GLU A 71 -7.26 6.76 -15.25
N GLY A 72 -6.43 6.01 -14.51
CA GLY A 72 -5.27 6.55 -13.81
C GLY A 72 -5.61 7.15 -12.43
N GLU A 73 -6.83 6.94 -11.92
CA GLU A 73 -7.23 7.42 -10.60
C GLU A 73 -6.66 6.49 -9.50
N PRO A 74 -6.01 7.04 -8.46
CA PRO A 74 -5.58 6.27 -7.30
C PRO A 74 -6.78 5.66 -6.55
N VAL A 75 -6.85 4.33 -6.50
CA VAL A 75 -7.91 3.59 -5.79
C VAL A 75 -7.42 2.94 -4.50
N GLY A 76 -6.10 2.81 -4.33
CA GLY A 76 -5.51 2.18 -3.14
C GLY A 76 -4.00 2.07 -3.20
N GLU A 77 -3.47 1.20 -2.35
CA GLU A 77 -2.05 0.88 -2.26
C GLU A 77 -1.81 -0.63 -2.23
N ALA A 78 -0.58 -1.01 -2.58
CA ALA A 78 -0.03 -2.32 -2.29
C ALA A 78 1.38 -2.16 -1.72
N TYR A 79 1.74 -3.00 -0.76
CA TYR A 79 3.05 -3.02 -0.12
C TYR A 79 3.60 -4.44 -0.10
N TYR A 80 4.91 -4.54 -0.25
CA TYR A 80 5.68 -5.77 -0.11
C TYR A 80 6.93 -5.50 0.73
N LYS A 81 7.26 -6.43 1.63
CA LYS A 81 8.53 -6.43 2.35
C LYS A 81 9.06 -7.85 2.50
N ALA A 82 10.24 -8.10 1.98
CA ALA A 82 11.00 -9.31 2.28
C ALA A 82 11.51 -9.25 3.73
N GLU A 83 11.34 -10.35 4.47
CA GLU A 83 11.83 -10.47 5.84
C GLU A 83 12.10 -11.93 6.21
N SER A 84 12.79 -12.12 7.33
CA SER A 84 13.14 -13.44 7.87
C SER A 84 12.53 -13.68 9.25
N GLU A 85 11.89 -12.66 9.84
CA GLU A 85 11.23 -12.74 11.13
C GLU A 85 9.98 -11.86 11.17
N TYR A 86 8.88 -12.41 11.70
CA TYR A 86 7.64 -11.70 11.98
C TYR A 86 7.00 -12.21 13.26
N CYS A 87 6.75 -11.33 14.23
CA CYS A 87 6.09 -11.68 15.49
C CYS A 87 6.70 -12.92 16.19
N GLY A 88 8.03 -13.07 16.13
CA GLY A 88 8.77 -14.21 16.71
C GLY A 88 8.77 -15.49 15.86
N TYR A 89 8.07 -15.50 14.72
CA TYR A 89 8.18 -16.57 13.73
C TYR A 89 9.35 -16.29 12.79
N GLN A 90 10.22 -17.27 12.60
CA GLN A 90 11.41 -17.16 11.75
C GLN A 90 11.37 -18.19 10.63
N ALA A 91 11.55 -17.73 9.39
CA ALA A 91 11.77 -18.60 8.25
C ALA A 91 12.58 -17.90 7.16
N GLU A 92 13.36 -18.68 6.42
CA GLU A 92 14.04 -18.20 5.23
C GLU A 92 13.01 -17.94 4.12
N LYS A 93 13.14 -16.80 3.43
CA LYS A 93 12.28 -16.38 2.31
C LYS A 93 10.82 -16.07 2.70
N MET A 94 10.60 -15.33 3.78
CA MET A 94 9.28 -14.76 4.08
C MET A 94 9.09 -13.40 3.42
N ALA A 95 7.82 -13.03 3.25
CA ALA A 95 7.45 -11.67 2.92
C ALA A 95 6.12 -11.29 3.55
N GLN A 96 6.00 -10.01 3.89
CA GLN A 96 4.71 -9.39 4.17
C GLN A 96 4.17 -8.78 2.89
N ILE A 97 2.87 -8.94 2.69
CA ILE A 97 2.11 -8.28 1.64
C ILE A 97 0.93 -7.60 2.32
N ASP A 98 0.66 -6.38 1.89
CA ASP A 98 -0.46 -5.59 2.37
C ASP A 98 -1.12 -4.84 1.20
N ILE A 99 -2.44 -4.72 1.26
CA ILE A 99 -3.27 -4.08 0.23
C ILE A 99 -4.38 -3.31 0.92
N LYS A 100 -4.52 -2.03 0.59
CA LYS A 100 -5.62 -1.19 1.08
C LYS A 100 -6.28 -0.46 -0.07
N LEU A 101 -7.61 -0.42 -0.08
CA LEU A 101 -8.38 0.37 -1.04
C LEU A 101 -9.12 1.49 -0.32
N ALA A 102 -9.25 2.66 -0.96
CA ALA A 102 -10.13 3.70 -0.44
C ALA A 102 -11.59 3.23 -0.48
N ARG A 103 -12.36 3.58 0.55
CA ARG A 103 -13.73 3.07 0.75
C ARG A 103 -14.66 3.25 -0.43
N CYS A 104 -14.56 4.37 -1.14
CA CYS A 104 -15.38 4.66 -2.31
C CYS A 104 -15.20 3.64 -3.45
N PHE A 105 -14.12 2.85 -3.43
CA PHE A 105 -13.82 1.81 -4.44
C PHE A 105 -14.09 0.38 -3.95
N TRP A 106 -14.62 0.20 -2.73
CA TRP A 106 -14.95 -1.13 -2.21
C TRP A 106 -16.12 -1.76 -2.96
N GLY A 107 -16.14 -3.09 -3.03
CA GLY A 107 -17.21 -3.85 -3.71
C GLY A 107 -17.14 -3.80 -5.25
N GLN A 108 -16.18 -3.07 -5.84
CA GLN A 108 -16.06 -2.91 -7.29
C GLN A 108 -15.06 -3.91 -7.93
N GLY A 109 -14.46 -4.79 -7.13
CA GLY A 109 -13.56 -5.85 -7.61
C GLY A 109 -12.13 -5.41 -7.92
N TYR A 110 -11.69 -4.23 -7.48
CA TYR A 110 -10.30 -3.76 -7.65
C TYR A 110 -9.25 -4.55 -6.85
N ALA A 111 -9.65 -5.21 -5.77
CA ALA A 111 -8.78 -6.12 -4.99
C ALA A 111 -8.87 -7.59 -5.45
N ARG A 112 -9.64 -7.89 -6.51
CA ARG A 112 -9.80 -9.26 -7.00
C ARG A 112 -8.67 -9.60 -7.96
N ILE A 113 -7.80 -10.51 -7.55
CA ILE A 113 -6.91 -11.23 -8.48
C ILE A 113 -7.79 -12.26 -9.21
N ALA A 114 -8.04 -12.07 -10.49
CA ALA A 114 -8.60 -13.14 -11.32
C ALA A 114 -7.44 -14.12 -11.61
N PRO A 115 -7.56 -15.42 -11.30
CA PRO A 115 -6.61 -16.40 -11.82
C PRO A 115 -6.77 -16.43 -13.35
N HIS A 116 -5.65 -16.27 -14.06
CA HIS A 116 -5.55 -16.67 -15.46
C HIS A 116 -5.48 -18.20 -15.55
#